data_AF-A0A7J8LGG4-F1
#
_entry.id   AF-A0A7J8LGG4-F1
#
_cell.length_a   1.000
_cell.length_b   1.000
_cell.length_c   1.000
_cell.angle_alpha   90.00
_cell.angle_beta   90.00
_cell.angle_gamma   90.00
#
_symmetry.space_group_name_H-M   'P 1'
#
loop_
_entity.id
_entity.type
_entity.pdbx_description
1 polymer ?
#
loop_
_entity_poly.entity_id
_entity_poly.type
_entity_poly.pdbx_seq_one_letter_code
_entity_poly.pdbx_strand_id
1 'polypeptide(L)'
;MFSMFKRINAKEHVVGWYSTGPKLRENDLDIHRLFHNYVPNPVLVIIDVQPKELGIPTKAYYDVEEVKENATQKSQKIFVHVPSEIAAHEVEEIGVEHLLRDVKDTTISTLATEVTGKLTALKGLDARLKEIRSYLDLVIDEKLPLNHEILYHLQDVFNLLPNLNVNDLIKAFADFPLFCSKNQ
;
A
#
# COMPACT_ATOMS: atom_id res chain seq x y z
N MET A 1 0.99 21.16 23.81
CA MET A 1 1.94 20.88 22.71
C MET A 1 1.43 21.41 21.38
N PHE A 2 0.23 21.02 20.91
CA PHE A 2 -0.35 21.57 19.66
C PHE A 2 -0.37 23.12 19.61
N SER A 3 -0.76 23.77 20.71
CA SER A 3 -0.74 25.24 20.83
C SER A 3 0.65 25.86 20.68
N MET A 4 1.72 25.12 20.98
CA MET A 4 3.10 25.59 20.82
C MET A 4 3.54 25.49 19.35
N PHE A 5 3.25 24.37 18.68
CA PHE A 5 3.52 24.22 17.24
C PHE A 5 2.77 25.26 16.40
N LYS A 6 1.48 25.48 16.70
CA LYS A 6 0.68 26.49 16.01
C LYS A 6 1.20 27.93 16.18
N ARG A 7 1.92 28.21 17.28
CA ARG A 7 2.57 29.52 17.50
C ARG A 7 3.82 29.71 16.66
N ILE A 8 4.52 28.62 16.31
CA ILE A 8 5.72 28.65 15.48
C ILE A 8 5.34 28.65 14.01
N ASN A 9 4.43 27.76 13.61
CA ASN A 9 3.94 27.65 12.25
C ASN A 9 2.41 27.57 12.23
N ALA A 10 1.76 28.64 11.80
CA ALA A 10 0.30 28.73 11.75
C ALA A 10 -0.33 27.90 10.62
N LYS A 11 0.47 27.48 9.63
CA LYS A 11 -0.01 26.67 8.49
C LYS A 11 -0.18 25.19 8.82
N GLU A 12 0.51 24.70 9.85
CA GLU A 12 0.43 23.32 10.28
C GLU A 12 -0.83 23.06 11.11
N HIS A 13 -1.52 21.97 10.78
CA HIS A 13 -2.71 21.50 11.47
C HIS A 13 -2.64 20.00 11.70
N VAL A 14 -3.38 19.51 12.69
CA VAL A 14 -3.48 18.08 12.95
C VAL A 14 -4.34 17.46 11.86
N VAL A 15 -3.85 16.40 11.22
CA VAL A 15 -4.54 15.66 10.16
C VAL A 15 -4.92 14.23 10.58
N GLY A 16 -4.40 13.76 11.71
CA GLY A 16 -4.58 12.39 12.15
C GLY A 16 -3.58 12.00 13.24
N TRP A 17 -3.34 10.70 13.34
CA TRP A 17 -2.43 10.13 14.33
C TRP A 17 -1.72 8.89 13.75
N TYR A 18 -0.63 8.49 14.39
CA TYR A 18 0.15 7.34 13.96
C TYR A 18 0.39 6.37 15.11
N SER A 19 0.59 5.10 14.75
CA SER A 19 0.91 4.03 15.70
C SER A 19 2.13 3.26 15.21
N THR A 20 3.04 2.96 16.14
CA THR A 20 4.19 2.11 15.87
C THR A 20 3.81 0.66 16.17
N GLY A 21 3.66 -0.15 15.13
CA GLY A 21 3.26 -1.54 15.29
C GLY A 21 3.01 -2.22 13.95
N PRO A 22 3.15 -3.56 13.87
CA PRO A 22 3.06 -4.25 12.59
C PRO A 22 1.62 -4.44 12.07
N LYS A 23 0.61 -4.41 12.96
CA LYS A 23 -0.80 -4.69 12.63
C LYS A 23 -1.76 -3.82 13.46
N LEU A 24 -2.94 -3.57 12.87
CA LEU A 24 -4.09 -2.93 13.52
C LEU A 24 -4.52 -3.70 14.78
N ARG A 25 -4.92 -2.96 15.80
CA ARG A 25 -5.51 -3.47 17.04
C ARG A 25 -6.95 -3.00 17.16
N GLU A 26 -7.80 -3.76 17.86
CA GLU A 26 -9.20 -3.39 18.07
C GLU A 26 -9.34 -2.04 18.78
N ASN A 27 -8.47 -1.75 19.74
CA ASN A 27 -8.44 -0.48 20.46
C ASN A 27 -8.14 0.74 19.56
N ASP A 28 -7.58 0.54 18.36
CA ASP A 28 -7.27 1.64 17.45
C ASP A 28 -8.55 2.34 16.98
N LEU A 29 -9.67 1.61 16.87
CA LEU A 29 -10.98 2.19 16.52
C LEU A 29 -11.48 3.17 17.60
N ASP A 30 -11.29 2.82 18.87
CA ASP A 30 -11.73 3.66 19.99
C ASP A 30 -10.87 4.93 20.09
N ILE A 31 -9.55 4.80 19.88
CA ILE A 31 -8.65 5.96 19.80
C ILE A 31 -9.03 6.84 18.61
N HIS A 32 -9.30 6.25 17.44
CA HIS A 32 -9.64 7.00 16.24
C HIS A 32 -10.94 7.80 16.38
N ARG A 33 -11.93 7.28 17.11
CA ARG A 33 -13.15 8.02 17.48
C ARG A 33 -12.87 9.25 18.34
N LEU A 34 -11.88 9.19 19.23
CA LEU A 34 -11.49 10.36 20.03
C LEU A 34 -10.97 11.50 19.13
N PHE A 35 -10.24 11.15 18.06
CA PHE A 35 -9.66 12.12 17.13
C PHE A 35 -10.69 12.84 16.26
N HIS A 36 -11.90 12.29 16.08
CA HIS A 36 -13.00 12.98 15.39
C HIS A 36 -13.42 14.28 16.08
N ASN A 37 -13.20 14.41 17.40
CA ASN A 37 -13.48 15.65 18.13
C ASN A 37 -12.54 16.80 17.73
N TYR A 38 -11.39 16.48 17.11
CA TYR A 38 -10.36 17.45 16.74
C TYR A 38 -10.29 17.68 15.23
N VAL A 39 -10.52 16.65 14.43
CA VAL A 39 -10.40 16.67 12.96
C VAL A 39 -11.59 15.93 12.38
N PRO A 40 -12.28 16.47 11.35
CA PRO A 40 -13.45 15.82 10.77
C PRO A 40 -13.13 14.47 10.12
N ASN A 41 -11.99 14.36 9.44
CA ASN A 41 -11.55 13.15 8.75
C ASN A 41 -10.12 12.80 9.19
N PRO A 42 -9.92 12.18 10.36
CA PRO A 42 -8.59 11.81 10.82
C PRO A 42 -8.06 10.60 10.03
N VAL A 43 -6.77 10.62 9.71
CA VAL A 43 -6.07 9.48 9.09
C VAL A 43 -5.24 8.75 10.13
N LEU A 44 -5.32 7.42 10.17
CA LEU A 44 -4.43 6.55 10.95
C LEU A 44 -3.29 6.08 10.07
N VAL A 45 -2.04 6.35 10.47
CA VAL A 45 -0.85 5.81 9.80
C VAL A 45 -0.16 4.80 10.71
N ILE A 46 -0.04 3.57 10.23
CA ILE A 46 0.72 2.52 10.89
C ILE A 46 2.13 2.52 10.31
N ILE A 47 3.12 2.64 11.20
CA ILE A 47 4.54 2.66 10.84
C ILE A 47 5.18 1.38 11.37
N ASP A 48 5.73 0.58 10.46
CA ASP A 48 6.56 -0.56 10.82
C ASP A 48 7.98 -0.10 11.16
N VAL A 49 8.38 -0.33 12.41
CA VAL A 49 9.70 0.04 12.93
C VAL A 49 10.77 -0.97 12.49
N GLN A 50 10.37 -2.19 12.11
CA GLN A 50 11.27 -3.25 11.68
C GLN A 50 10.79 -3.82 10.34
N PRO A 51 11.02 -3.11 9.23
CA PRO A 51 10.55 -3.55 7.94
C PRO A 51 11.24 -4.86 7.54
N LYS A 52 10.48 -5.95 7.56
CA LYS A 52 10.88 -7.26 7.02
C LYS A 52 10.41 -7.45 5.57
N GLU A 53 9.36 -6.73 5.20
CA GLU A 53 8.74 -6.79 3.87
C GLU A 53 9.39 -5.77 2.93
N LEU A 54 9.54 -6.16 1.65
CA LEU A 54 9.95 -5.24 0.59
C LEU A 54 8.78 -4.32 0.27
N GLY A 55 8.88 -3.05 0.68
CA GLY A 55 7.87 -2.04 0.41
C GLY A 55 8.04 -0.79 1.27
N ILE A 56 7.07 0.11 1.15
CA ILE A 56 6.96 1.29 2.00
C ILE A 56 6.51 0.81 3.40
N PRO A 57 7.22 1.15 4.49
CA PRO A 57 6.91 0.67 5.83
C PRO A 57 5.70 1.38 6.47
N THR A 58 4.98 2.20 5.70
CA THR A 58 3.82 2.96 6.15
C THR A 58 2.55 2.42 5.49
N LYS A 59 1.50 2.25 6.29
CA LYS A 59 0.16 1.87 5.83
C LYS A 59 -0.83 2.89 6.37
N ALA A 60 -1.56 3.56 5.49
CA ALA A 60 -2.54 4.56 5.87
C ALA A 60 -3.96 3.99 5.84
N TYR A 61 -4.78 4.43 6.78
CA TYR A 61 -6.17 4.01 6.94
C TYR A 61 -7.06 5.19 7.29
N TYR A 62 -8.29 5.19 6.78
CA TYR A 62 -9.36 6.08 7.21
C TYR A 62 -10.59 5.26 7.60
N ASP A 63 -11.45 5.81 8.45
CA ASP A 63 -12.66 5.13 8.87
C ASP A 63 -13.81 5.36 7.89
N VAL A 64 -14.51 4.27 7.55
CA VAL A 64 -15.74 4.29 6.77
C VAL A 64 -16.84 3.60 7.57
N GLU A 65 -18.01 4.21 7.59
CA GLU A 65 -19.21 3.57 8.12
C GLU A 65 -19.78 2.61 7.08
N GLU A 66 -19.57 1.31 7.30
CA GLU A 66 -20.13 0.29 6.43
C GLU A 66 -21.50 -0.14 6.95
N VAL A 67 -22.53 0.05 6.14
CA VAL A 67 -23.88 -0.43 6.41
C VAL A 67 -24.01 -1.82 5.81
N LYS A 68 -23.87 -2.86 6.63
CA LYS A 68 -24.10 -4.23 6.19
C LYS A 68 -25.58 -4.39 5.79
N GLU A 69 -25.84 -4.99 4.63
CA GLU A 69 -27.20 -5.23 4.09
C GLU A 69 -28.06 -6.17 4.97
N ASN A 70 -27.47 -6.87 5.93
CA ASN A 70 -28.21 -7.66 6.90
C ASN A 70 -28.89 -6.74 7.93
N ALA A 71 -30.19 -6.53 7.73
CA ALA A 71 -31.11 -5.57 8.36
C ALA A 71 -31.20 -5.51 9.91
N THR A 72 -30.21 -5.99 10.67
CA THR A 72 -30.25 -6.04 12.14
C THR A 72 -28.94 -5.67 12.85
N GLN A 73 -27.82 -5.48 12.13
CA GLN A 73 -26.55 -5.11 12.76
C GLN A 73 -26.28 -3.62 12.63
N LYS A 74 -25.99 -2.97 13.78
CA LYS A 74 -25.59 -1.56 13.88
C LYS A 74 -24.45 -1.26 12.90
N SER A 75 -24.43 -0.07 12.31
CA SER A 75 -23.33 0.43 11.50
C SER A 75 -21.99 0.20 12.21
N GLN A 76 -21.08 -0.53 11.55
CA GLN A 76 -19.75 -0.78 12.07
C GLN A 76 -18.78 0.12 11.30
N LYS A 77 -17.99 0.90 12.04
CA LYS A 77 -16.87 1.65 11.47
C LYS A 77 -15.73 0.70 11.19
N ILE A 78 -15.29 0.65 9.94
CA ILE A 78 -14.21 -0.22 9.47
C ILE A 78 -13.11 0.67 8.88
N PHE A 79 -11.86 0.26 9.06
CA PHE A 79 -10.72 0.93 8.46
C PHE A 79 -10.51 0.47 7.03
N VAL A 80 -10.52 1.42 6.10
CA VAL A 80 -10.21 1.19 4.70
C VAL A 80 -8.79 1.69 4.41
N HIS A 81 -8.00 0.86 3.74
CA HIS A 81 -6.62 1.19 3.37
C HIS A 81 -6.59 2.30 2.31
N VAL A 82 -5.72 3.29 2.50
CA VAL A 82 -5.45 4.36 1.54
C VAL A 82 -4.05 4.15 0.96
N PRO A 83 -3.89 4.18 -0.38
CA PRO A 83 -2.56 4.20 -1.00
C PRO A 83 -1.72 5.35 -0.44
N SER A 84 -0.53 5.03 0.05
CA SER A 84 0.40 6.02 0.63
C SER A 84 1.75 5.99 -0.08
N GLU A 85 2.31 7.17 -0.28
CA GLU A 85 3.68 7.37 -0.76
C GLU A 85 4.48 8.24 0.20
N ILE A 86 5.80 8.08 0.21
CA ILE A 86 6.70 8.94 0.98
C ILE A 86 7.30 9.94 -0.01
N ALA A 87 6.93 11.20 0.15
CA ALA A 87 7.52 12.33 -0.56
C ALA A 87 8.39 13.16 0.40
N ALA A 88 9.41 13.81 -0.15
CA ALA A 88 10.30 14.70 0.58
C ALA A 88 10.25 16.10 -0.02
N HIS A 89 10.44 17.12 0.80
CA HIS A 89 10.69 18.49 0.32
C HIS A 89 12.18 18.68 -0.01
N GLU A 90 12.52 19.71 -0.80
CA GLU A 90 13.90 19.95 -1.28
C GLU A 90 14.94 19.95 -0.14
N VAL A 91 14.61 20.60 0.98
CA VAL A 91 15.48 20.65 2.17
C VAL A 91 15.65 19.29 2.86
N GLU A 92 14.63 18.43 2.81
CA GLU A 92 14.68 17.08 3.38
C GLU A 92 15.43 16.13 2.46
N GLU A 93 15.26 16.26 1.15
CA GLU A 93 15.95 15.45 0.14
C GLU A 93 17.46 15.61 0.27
N ILE A 94 17.97 16.84 0.35
CA ILE A 94 19.41 17.10 0.55
C ILE A 94 19.91 16.47 1.86
N GLY A 95 19.10 16.56 2.92
CA GLY A 95 19.44 15.96 4.21
C GLY A 95 19.53 14.43 4.15
N VAL A 96 18.57 13.79 3.50
CA VAL A 96 18.53 12.34 3.32
C VAL A 96 19.65 11.86 2.39
N GLU A 97 19.90 12.56 1.29
CA GLU A 97 20.99 12.26 0.36
C GLU A 97 22.35 12.31 1.06
N HIS A 98 22.56 13.34 1.88
CA HIS A 98 23.79 13.49 2.66
C HIS A 98 24.02 12.32 3.63
N LEU A 99 22.96 11.86 4.31
CA LEU A 99 23.03 10.71 5.22
C LEU A 99 23.27 9.38 4.49
N LEU A 100 22.84 9.27 3.23
CA LEU A 100 22.93 8.05 2.44
C LEU A 100 24.19 7.97 1.56
N ARG A 101 25.06 8.98 1.60
CA ARG A 101 26.29 9.03 0.78
C ARG A 101 27.20 7.81 0.98
N ASP A 102 27.25 7.27 2.19
CA ASP A 102 28.10 6.12 2.52
C ASP A 102 27.44 4.77 2.22
N VAL A 103 26.12 4.77 1.94
CA VAL A 103 25.31 3.56 1.71
C VAL A 103 24.94 3.40 0.23
N LYS A 104 24.76 4.50 -0.50
CA LYS A 104 24.41 4.49 -1.93
C LYS A 104 25.66 4.54 -2.78
N ASP A 105 25.96 3.45 -3.48
CA ASP A 105 26.95 3.45 -4.55
C ASP A 105 26.44 4.26 -5.75
N THR A 106 26.98 5.47 -5.93
CA THR A 106 26.74 6.33 -7.11
C THR A 106 27.22 5.74 -8.44
N THR A 107 27.82 4.55 -8.43
CA THR A 107 28.33 3.83 -9.61
C THR A 107 27.31 2.86 -10.22
N ILE A 108 26.10 2.74 -9.65
CA ILE A 108 25.06 1.84 -10.14
C ILE A 108 24.56 2.35 -11.50
N SER A 109 24.89 1.58 -12.55
CA SER A 109 24.40 1.80 -13.93
C SER A 109 22.87 1.80 -13.98
N THR A 110 22.29 2.61 -14.86
CA THR A 110 20.83 2.70 -15.10
C THR A 110 20.19 1.32 -15.33
N LEU A 111 20.87 0.43 -16.05
CA LEU A 111 20.42 -0.94 -16.30
C LEU A 111 20.33 -1.77 -15.01
N ALA A 112 21.30 -1.63 -14.10
CA ALA A 112 21.30 -2.37 -12.84
C ALA A 112 20.11 -1.93 -11.95
N THR A 113 19.78 -0.63 -11.97
CA THR A 113 18.60 -0.09 -11.29
C THR A 113 17.30 -0.65 -11.89
N GLU A 114 17.18 -0.69 -13.22
CA GLU A 114 15.99 -1.26 -13.88
C GLU A 114 15.80 -2.75 -13.57
N VAL A 115 16.88 -3.54 -13.64
CA VAL A 115 16.84 -4.98 -13.33
C VAL A 115 16.45 -5.19 -11.86
N THR A 116 17.03 -4.41 -10.95
CA THR A 116 16.70 -4.47 -9.52
C THR A 116 15.24 -4.06 -9.25
N GLY A 117 14.73 -3.06 -9.97
CA GLY A 117 13.32 -2.66 -9.93
C GLY A 117 12.39 -3.78 -10.37
N LYS A 118 12.67 -4.44 -11.50
CA LYS A 118 11.88 -5.59 -11.99
C LYS A 118 11.91 -6.77 -11.01
N LEU A 119 13.08 -7.08 -10.45
CA LEU A 119 13.24 -8.16 -9.46
C LEU A 119 12.45 -7.86 -8.19
N THR A 120 12.50 -6.61 -7.72
CA THR A 120 11.74 -6.15 -6.55
C THR A 120 10.23 -6.23 -6.78
N ALA A 121 9.76 -5.81 -7.96
CA ALA A 121 8.35 -5.94 -8.34
C ALA A 121 7.87 -7.40 -8.36
N LEU A 122 8.68 -8.32 -8.90
CA LEU A 122 8.38 -9.76 -8.90
C LEU A 122 8.33 -10.34 -7.48
N LYS A 123 9.26 -9.96 -6.61
CA LYS A 123 9.23 -10.35 -5.19
C LYS A 123 7.99 -9.82 -4.47
N GLY A 124 7.59 -8.58 -4.75
CA GLY A 124 6.37 -7.99 -4.22
C GLY A 124 5.12 -8.77 -4.66
N LEU A 125 5.05 -9.16 -5.93
CA LEU A 125 3.96 -9.97 -6.47
C LEU A 125 3.91 -11.36 -5.81
N ASP A 126 5.04 -12.05 -5.68
CA ASP A 126 5.12 -13.35 -4.99
C ASP A 126 4.64 -13.26 -3.53
N ALA A 127 5.03 -12.21 -2.81
CA ALA A 127 4.57 -11.97 -1.45
C ALA A 127 3.04 -11.78 -1.39
N ARG A 128 2.45 -10.98 -2.28
CA ARG A 128 1.00 -10.78 -2.36
C ARG A 128 0.24 -12.06 -2.70
N LEU A 129 0.74 -12.87 -3.64
CA LEU A 129 0.13 -14.16 -3.96
C LEU A 129 0.17 -15.14 -2.78
N LYS A 130 1.26 -15.13 -2.00
CA LYS A 130 1.36 -15.92 -0.76
C LYS A 130 0.39 -15.46 0.32
N GLU A 131 0.16 -14.15 0.46
CA GLU A 131 -0.86 -13.62 1.36
C GLU A 131 -2.27 -14.07 0.96
N ILE A 132 -2.62 -13.99 -0.33
CA ILE A 132 -3.92 -14.47 -0.85
C ILE A 132 -4.10 -15.95 -0.56
N ARG A 133 -3.09 -16.78 -0.85
CA ARG A 133 -3.13 -18.21 -0.54
C ARG A 133 -3.34 -18.45 0.94
N SER A 134 -2.60 -17.75 1.80
CA SER A 134 -2.72 -17.90 3.26
C SER A 134 -4.12 -17.54 3.76
N TYR A 135 -4.76 -16.52 3.18
CA TYR A 135 -6.15 -16.19 3.47
C TYR A 135 -7.11 -17.32 3.07
N LEU A 136 -6.97 -17.88 1.87
CA LEU A 136 -7.79 -19.00 1.41
C LEU A 136 -7.61 -20.24 2.28
N ASP A 137 -6.37 -20.56 2.68
CA ASP A 137 -6.07 -21.66 3.59
C ASP A 137 -6.79 -21.46 4.95
N LEU A 138 -6.83 -20.23 5.48
CA LEU A 138 -7.53 -19.90 6.73
C LEU A 138 -9.06 -20.00 6.62
N VAL A 139 -9.63 -19.75 5.44
CA VAL A 139 -11.06 -19.90 5.16
C VAL A 139 -11.44 -21.37 5.05
N ILE A 140 -10.61 -22.19 4.39
CA ILE A 140 -10.80 -23.65 4.30
C ILE A 140 -10.72 -24.30 5.69
N ASP A 141 -9.81 -23.81 6.53
CA ASP A 141 -9.65 -24.23 7.93
C ASP A 141 -10.81 -23.76 8.86
N GLU A 142 -11.82 -23.05 8.33
CA GLU A 142 -12.95 -22.46 9.07
C GLU A 142 -12.56 -21.49 10.21
N LYS A 143 -11.32 -20.97 10.20
CA LYS A 143 -10.83 -20.02 11.22
C LYS A 143 -11.31 -18.59 10.99
N LEU A 144 -11.63 -18.23 9.74
CA LEU A 144 -12.12 -16.92 9.35
C LEU A 144 -13.43 -17.05 8.56
N PRO A 145 -14.42 -16.18 8.80
CA PRO A 145 -15.65 -16.19 8.03
C PRO A 145 -15.38 -15.80 6.57
N LEU A 146 -16.12 -16.42 5.66
CA LEU A 146 -16.01 -16.14 4.24
C LEU A 146 -16.48 -14.71 3.90
N ASN A 147 -15.57 -13.87 3.40
CA ASN A 147 -15.94 -12.61 2.77
C ASN A 147 -16.16 -12.79 1.27
N HIS A 148 -17.40 -12.61 0.83
CA HIS A 148 -17.81 -12.76 -0.58
C HIS A 148 -17.21 -11.68 -1.48
N GLU A 149 -16.97 -10.46 -0.99
CA GLU A 149 -16.36 -9.38 -1.79
C GLU A 149 -14.94 -9.74 -2.24
N ILE A 150 -14.15 -10.33 -1.33
CA ILE A 150 -12.79 -10.78 -1.65
C ILE A 150 -12.82 -11.88 -2.71
N LEU A 151 -13.80 -12.79 -2.66
CA LEU A 151 -13.95 -13.82 -3.68
C LEU A 151 -14.33 -13.24 -5.04
N TYR A 152 -15.22 -12.24 -5.09
CA TYR A 152 -15.57 -11.56 -6.34
C TYR A 152 -14.35 -10.89 -6.96
N HIS A 153 -13.57 -10.16 -6.16
CA HIS A 153 -12.32 -9.57 -6.65
C HIS A 153 -11.31 -10.62 -7.12
N LEU A 154 -11.19 -11.76 -6.43
CA LEU A 154 -10.32 -12.85 -6.88
C LEU A 154 -10.80 -13.44 -8.21
N GLN A 155 -12.11 -13.63 -8.38
CA GLN A 155 -12.69 -14.11 -9.63
C GLN A 155 -12.41 -13.13 -10.78
N ASP A 156 -12.57 -11.83 -10.55
CA ASP A 156 -12.25 -10.80 -11.54
C ASP A 156 -10.78 -10.83 -11.93
N VAL A 157 -9.87 -11.01 -10.96
CA VAL A 157 -8.42 -11.16 -11.24
C VAL A 157 -8.17 -12.33 -12.19
N PHE A 158 -8.80 -13.49 -11.97
CA PHE A 158 -8.65 -14.64 -12.86
C PHE A 158 -9.29 -14.43 -14.24
N ASN A 159 -10.42 -13.73 -14.30
CA ASN A 159 -11.10 -13.42 -15.56
C ASN A 159 -10.34 -12.40 -16.41
N LEU A 160 -9.62 -11.48 -15.76
CA LEU A 160 -8.79 -10.46 -16.42
C LEU A 160 -7.39 -10.97 -16.80
N LEU A 161 -7.03 -12.21 -16.45
CA LEU A 161 -5.77 -12.78 -16.89
C LEU A 161 -5.75 -12.86 -18.43
N PRO A 162 -4.77 -12.24 -19.09
CA PRO A 162 -4.71 -12.23 -20.54
C PRO A 162 -4.52 -13.65 -21.07
N ASN A 163 -5.35 -14.04 -22.04
CA ASN A 163 -5.17 -15.30 -22.73
C ASN A 163 -3.94 -15.21 -23.65
N LEU A 164 -2.83 -15.81 -23.21
CA LEU A 164 -1.54 -15.76 -23.93
C LEU A 164 -1.50 -16.63 -25.19
N ASN A 165 -2.50 -17.49 -25.40
CA ASN A 165 -2.58 -18.38 -26.57
C ASN A 165 -3.25 -17.74 -27.79
N VAL A 166 -3.51 -16.43 -27.76
CA VAL A 166 -4.10 -15.73 -28.90
C VAL A 166 -3.00 -15.43 -29.93
N ASN A 167 -3.16 -15.97 -31.14
CA ASN A 167 -2.19 -15.80 -32.22
C ASN A 167 -1.90 -14.32 -32.56
N ASP A 168 -2.87 -13.43 -32.38
CA ASP A 168 -2.69 -12.00 -32.61
C ASP A 168 -1.78 -11.34 -31.58
N LEU A 169 -1.82 -11.81 -30.33
CA LEU A 169 -0.92 -11.35 -29.27
C LEU A 169 0.51 -11.82 -29.55
N ILE A 170 0.69 -13.07 -29.98
CA ILE A 170 2.00 -13.64 -30.35
C ILE A 170 2.60 -12.89 -31.54
N LYS A 171 1.78 -12.56 -32.56
CA LYS A 171 2.21 -11.73 -33.69
C LYS A 171 2.60 -10.32 -33.22
N ALA A 172 1.80 -9.68 -32.38
CA ALA A 172 2.11 -8.36 -31.84
C ALA A 172 3.43 -8.34 -31.04
N PHE A 173 3.70 -9.37 -30.23
CA PHE A 173 4.97 -9.49 -29.50
C PHE A 173 6.17 -9.78 -30.42
N ALA A 174 5.96 -10.54 -31.51
CA ALA A 174 7.00 -10.82 -32.50
C ALA A 174 7.32 -9.63 -33.43
N ASP A 175 6.31 -8.80 -33.74
CA ASP A 175 6.46 -7.61 -34.59
C ASP A 175 7.04 -6.40 -33.82
N PHE A 176 6.91 -6.38 -32.49
CA PHE A 176 7.42 -5.31 -31.62
C PHE A 176 8.94 -5.05 -31.76
N PRO A 177 9.84 -6.06 -31.73
CA PRO A 177 11.28 -5.84 -31.95
C PRO A 177 11.61 -5.36 -33.37
N LEU A 178 10.80 -5.68 -34.38
CA LEU A 178 10.99 -5.21 -35.76
C LEU A 178 10.65 -3.73 -35.94
N PHE A 179 9.72 -3.19 -35.15
CA PHE A 179 9.36 -1.76 -35.17
C PHE A 179 10.41 -0.89 -34.47
N CYS A 180 10.97 -1.34 -33.34
CA CYS A 180 12.05 -0.62 -32.65
C CYS A 180 13.33 -0.55 -33.50
N SER A 181 13.65 -1.57 -34.30
CA SER A 181 14.81 -1.56 -35.19
C SER A 181 14.66 -0.66 -36.43
N LYS A 182 13.45 -0.26 -36.82
CA LYS A 182 13.19 0.58 -38.01
C LYS A 182 13.11 2.08 -37.72
N ASN A 183 12.97 2.48 -36.46
CA ASN A 183 12.83 3.87 -36.02
C ASN A 183 14.07 4.39 -35.27
N GLN A 184 15.25 3.83 -35.55
CA GLN A 184 16.55 4.33 -35.08
C GLN A 184 17.45 4.64 -36.27
#